data_AF-A0A7C5DSJ2-F1
#
_entry.id   AF-A0A7C5DSJ2-F1
#
_cell.length_a   1.000
_cell.length_b   1.000
_cell.length_c   1.000
_cell.angle_alpha   90.00
_cell.angle_beta   90.00
_cell.angle_gamma   90.00
#
_symmetry.space_group_name_H-M   'P 1'
#
loop_
_entity.id
_entity.type
_entity.pdbx_description
1 polymer ?
#
loop_
_entity_poly.entity_id
_entity_poly.type
_entity_poly.pdbx_seq_one_letter_code
_entity_poly.pdbx_strand_id
1 'polypeptide(L)'
;MLDALGGFRGEMGVQGSGALQGEETEMCARMKKKFGKGVMYNPDAIVHHKIVSARTKVTFLMRRAFWQGYSKRMIAEMGYSMDVEGDFLRDLVRVGVFERVKEILRFKIVPAVQIFFLGLFTVTVFLGYMYRYVKHPGR
;
A
#
# COMPACT_ATOMS: atom_id res chain seq x y z
N MET A 1 -0.74 25.14 -6.88
CA MET A 1 0.17 24.01 -7.23
C MET A 1 -0.62 22.81 -7.76
N LEU A 2 -1.68 22.39 -7.05
CA LEU A 2 -2.57 21.31 -7.50
C LEU A 2 -3.23 21.60 -8.86
N ASP A 3 -3.73 22.83 -9.08
CA ASP A 3 -4.32 23.21 -10.38
C ASP A 3 -3.29 23.17 -11.50
N ALA A 4 -2.06 23.58 -11.21
CA ALA A 4 -0.95 23.49 -12.15
C ALA A 4 -0.52 22.03 -12.43
N LEU A 5 -0.91 21.06 -11.59
CA LEU A 5 -0.77 19.63 -11.86
C LEU A 5 -1.99 19.06 -12.62
N GLY A 6 -3.07 19.83 -12.80
CA GLY A 6 -4.34 19.30 -13.32
C GLY A 6 -5.06 18.41 -12.30
N GLY A 7 -4.79 18.57 -11.00
CA GLY A 7 -5.43 17.78 -9.94
C GLY A 7 -4.97 16.33 -9.86
N PHE A 8 -5.85 15.47 -9.34
CA PHE A 8 -5.68 14.02 -9.28
C PHE A 8 -6.06 13.39 -10.62
N ARG A 9 -5.37 12.31 -10.98
CA ARG A 9 -5.70 11.51 -12.16
C ARG A 9 -7.03 10.79 -11.97
N GLY A 10 -7.93 10.97 -12.93
CA GLY A 10 -9.24 10.32 -12.92
C GLY A 10 -9.16 8.80 -13.03
N GLU A 11 -8.06 8.25 -13.55
CA GLU A 11 -7.83 6.80 -13.70
C GLU A 11 -7.46 6.07 -12.39
N MET A 12 -7.35 6.80 -11.28
CA MET A 12 -7.02 6.25 -9.95
C MET A 12 -8.07 6.62 -8.91
N GLY A 13 -7.90 6.09 -7.70
CA GLY A 13 -8.86 6.24 -6.61
C GLY A 13 -10.07 5.28 -6.74
N VAL A 14 -11.07 5.48 -5.89
CA VAL A 14 -12.25 4.61 -5.85
C VAL A 14 -13.07 4.77 -7.13
N GLN A 15 -13.12 3.73 -7.96
CA GLN A 15 -13.86 3.68 -9.22
C GLN A 15 -14.84 2.51 -9.21
N GLY A 16 -16.15 2.79 -9.27
CA GLY A 16 -17.19 1.76 -9.25
C GLY A 16 -17.03 0.83 -8.04
N SER A 17 -16.85 -0.47 -8.28
CA SER A 17 -16.59 -1.46 -7.22
C SER A 17 -15.10 -1.56 -6.83
N GLY A 18 -14.21 -0.92 -7.58
CA GLY A 18 -12.77 -0.91 -7.36
C GLY A 18 -12.34 0.13 -6.34
N ALA A 19 -11.38 -0.26 -5.49
CA ALA A 19 -10.79 0.62 -4.48
C ALA A 19 -9.32 0.88 -4.81
N LEU A 20 -9.06 1.46 -6.00
CA LEU A 20 -7.69 1.78 -6.42
C LEU A 20 -7.05 2.74 -5.42
N GLN A 21 -5.74 2.65 -5.27
CA GLN A 21 -4.94 3.38 -4.29
C GLN A 21 -3.69 3.97 -4.96
N GLY A 22 -3.14 5.02 -4.36
CA GLY A 22 -1.87 5.63 -4.79
C GLY A 22 -2.04 6.88 -5.63
N GLU A 23 -3.24 7.46 -5.64
CA GLU A 23 -3.54 8.79 -6.13
C GLU A 23 -2.62 9.86 -5.53
N GLU A 24 -2.31 9.75 -4.23
CA GLU A 24 -1.41 10.67 -3.55
C GLU A 24 0.05 10.44 -3.95
N THR A 25 0.47 9.17 -4.06
CA THR A 25 1.84 8.80 -4.46
C THR A 25 2.16 9.33 -5.86
N GLU A 26 1.26 9.12 -6.81
CA GLU A 26 1.40 9.61 -8.18
C GLU A 26 1.41 11.14 -8.25
N MET A 27 0.48 11.79 -7.52
CA MET A 27 0.44 13.24 -7.45
C MET A 27 1.74 13.80 -6.89
N CYS A 28 2.28 13.19 -5.83
CA CYS A 28 3.55 13.60 -5.24
C CYS A 28 4.74 13.38 -6.19
N ALA A 29 4.74 12.30 -6.96
CA ALA A 29 5.76 12.05 -7.98
C ALA A 29 5.73 13.12 -9.08
N ARG A 30 4.54 13.48 -9.59
CA ARG A 30 4.38 14.59 -10.55
C ARG A 30 4.76 15.93 -9.95
N MET A 31 4.41 16.17 -8.69
CA MET A 31 4.76 17.38 -7.95
C MET A 31 6.27 17.56 -7.87
N LYS A 32 6.99 16.49 -7.50
CA LYS A 32 8.45 16.46 -7.46
C LYS A 32 9.05 16.68 -8.85
N LYS A 33 8.54 16.01 -9.88
CA LYS A 33 9.01 16.14 -11.26
C LYS A 33 8.82 17.56 -11.83
N LYS A 34 7.66 18.18 -11.59
CA LYS A 34 7.31 19.48 -12.18
C LYS A 34 7.91 20.66 -11.44
N PHE A 35 8.00 20.60 -10.11
CA PHE A 35 8.36 21.76 -9.29
C PHE A 35 9.64 21.57 -8.47
N GLY A 36 10.26 20.38 -8.50
CA GLY A 36 11.37 20.04 -7.60
C GLY A 36 10.98 19.99 -6.12
N LYS A 37 9.68 20.05 -5.81
CA LYS A 37 9.13 20.09 -4.45
C LYS A 37 8.45 18.77 -4.13
N GLY A 38 8.75 18.23 -2.95
CA GLY A 38 8.21 16.96 -2.47
C GLY A 38 7.42 17.11 -1.18
N VAL A 39 7.13 15.98 -0.56
CA VAL A 39 6.55 15.92 0.79
C VAL A 39 7.65 16.20 1.81
N MET A 40 7.32 16.98 2.83
CA MET A 40 8.21 17.25 3.97
C MET A 40 7.68 16.54 5.21
N TYR A 41 8.58 15.88 5.93
CA TYR A 41 8.26 15.31 7.24
C TYR A 41 8.26 16.44 8.29
N ASN A 42 7.15 16.55 9.04
CA ASN A 42 7.04 17.48 10.15
C ASN A 42 6.65 16.68 11.42
N PRO A 43 7.57 16.51 12.39
CA PRO A 43 7.30 15.75 13.61
C PRO A 43 6.31 16.44 14.55
N ASP A 44 6.13 17.77 14.43
CA ASP A 44 5.24 18.55 15.30
C ASP A 44 3.80 18.60 14.76
N ALA A 45 3.56 18.08 13.55
CA ALA A 45 2.23 18.05 12.95
C ALA A 45 1.36 16.94 13.57
N ILE A 46 0.30 17.34 14.29
CA ILE A 46 -0.68 16.41 14.89
C ILE A 46 -1.88 16.25 13.96
N VAL A 47 -2.16 15.01 13.53
CA VAL A 47 -3.30 14.67 12.65
C VAL A 47 -4.18 13.61 13.30
N HIS A 48 -5.45 13.91 13.51
CA HIS A 48 -6.42 12.96 14.05
C HIS A 48 -7.14 12.21 12.91
N HIS A 49 -6.93 10.89 12.81
CA HIS A 49 -7.61 10.05 11.82
C HIS A 49 -8.69 9.17 12.46
N LYS A 50 -9.95 9.38 12.08
CA LYS A 50 -11.07 8.57 12.55
C LYS A 50 -11.14 7.24 11.79
N ILE A 51 -10.92 6.13 12.49
CA ILE A 51 -11.13 4.79 11.95
C ILE A 51 -12.54 4.31 12.33
N VAL A 52 -13.40 4.17 11.32
CA VAL A 52 -14.75 3.63 11.51
C VAL A 52 -14.72 2.10 11.69
N SER A 53 -15.67 1.54 12.43
CA SER A 53 -15.72 0.11 12.76
C SER A 53 -15.74 -0.83 11.55
N ALA A 54 -16.31 -0.40 10.42
CA ALA A 54 -16.27 -1.18 9.19
C ALA A 54 -14.83 -1.40 8.67
N ARG A 55 -13.90 -0.47 8.93
CA ARG A 55 -12.50 -0.56 8.49
C ARG A 55 -11.66 -1.52 9.33
N THR A 56 -12.17 -2.01 10.46
CA THR A 56 -11.50 -3.01 11.30
C THR A 56 -11.94 -4.44 11.00
N LYS A 57 -12.92 -4.63 10.09
CA LYS A 57 -13.39 -5.94 9.68
C LYS A 57 -12.38 -6.62 8.76
N VAL A 58 -12.13 -7.92 8.99
CA VAL A 58 -11.22 -8.72 8.14
C VAL A 58 -11.62 -8.68 6.67
N THR A 59 -12.93 -8.69 6.37
CA THR A 59 -13.44 -8.58 5.00
C THR A 59 -13.03 -7.28 4.31
N PHE A 60 -13.09 -6.16 5.02
CA PHE A 60 -12.61 -4.87 4.52
C PHE A 60 -11.09 -4.90 4.29
N LEU A 61 -10.33 -5.42 5.26
CA LEU A 61 -8.87 -5.48 5.19
C LEU A 61 -8.40 -6.36 4.02
N MET A 62 -9.01 -7.52 3.81
CA MET A 62 -8.71 -8.41 2.68
C MET A 62 -9.01 -7.74 1.34
N ARG A 63 -10.20 -7.13 1.19
CA ARG A 63 -10.55 -6.36 -0.01
C ARG A 63 -9.54 -5.24 -0.26
N ARG A 64 -9.17 -4.50 0.78
CA ARG A 64 -8.22 -3.39 0.68
C ARG A 64 -6.81 -3.87 0.31
N ALA A 65 -6.34 -4.98 0.88
CA ALA A 65 -5.06 -5.60 0.56
C ALA A 65 -5.01 -6.04 -0.91
N PHE A 66 -6.06 -6.68 -1.42
CA PHE A 66 -6.13 -7.08 -2.82
C PHE A 66 -6.03 -5.86 -3.76
N TRP A 67 -6.84 -4.83 -3.51
CA TRP A 67 -6.80 -3.62 -4.34
C TRP A 67 -5.49 -2.83 -4.21
N GLN A 68 -4.80 -2.91 -3.08
CA GLN A 68 -3.47 -2.34 -2.94
C GLN A 68 -2.48 -3.00 -3.91
N GLY A 69 -2.48 -4.33 -3.99
CA GLY A 69 -1.64 -5.05 -4.96
C GLY A 69 -1.97 -4.73 -6.40
N TYR A 70 -3.26 -4.70 -6.73
CA TYR A 70 -3.75 -4.31 -8.05
C TYR A 70 -3.24 -2.91 -8.44
N SER A 71 -3.36 -1.95 -7.52
CA SER A 71 -2.98 -0.57 -7.77
C SER A 71 -1.46 -0.40 -7.88
N LYS A 72 -0.68 -1.14 -7.09
CA LYS A 72 0.79 -1.18 -7.21
C LYS A 72 1.22 -1.61 -8.61
N ARG A 73 0.60 -2.64 -9.17
CA ARG A 73 0.91 -3.07 -10.55
C ARG A 73 0.59 -1.96 -11.55
N MET A 74 -0.56 -1.31 -11.39
CA MET A 74 -0.97 -0.20 -12.25
C MET A 74 -0.01 1.01 -12.16
N ILE A 75 0.49 1.35 -10.97
CA ILE A 75 1.48 2.42 -10.77
C ILE A 75 2.82 2.05 -11.43
N ALA A 76 3.25 0.79 -11.31
CA ALA A 76 4.44 0.29 -11.98
C ALA A 76 4.30 0.38 -13.52
N GLU A 77 3.13 0.07 -14.07
CA GLU A 77 2.81 0.23 -15.51
C GLU A 77 2.87 1.69 -15.97
N MET A 78 2.62 2.65 -15.07
CA MET A 78 2.76 4.09 -15.35
C MET A 78 4.23 4.57 -15.33
N GLY A 79 5.20 3.69 -15.07
CA GLY A 79 6.63 4.00 -15.07
C GLY A 79 7.14 4.66 -13.79
N TYR A 80 6.37 4.58 -12.68
CA TYR A 80 6.86 5.02 -11.38
C TYR A 80 7.74 3.94 -10.73
N SER A 81 8.78 4.37 -10.02
CA SER A 81 9.69 3.46 -9.30
C SER A 81 8.93 2.67 -8.24
N MET A 82 9.26 1.38 -8.14
CA MET A 82 8.76 0.42 -7.16
C MET A 82 9.87 -0.02 -6.19
N ASP A 83 10.95 0.76 -6.09
CA ASP A 83 12.15 0.37 -5.34
C ASP A 83 11.89 0.37 -3.82
N VAL A 84 11.01 1.26 -3.37
CA VAL A 84 10.56 1.36 -1.97
C VAL A 84 9.87 0.08 -1.51
N GLU A 85 9.19 -0.62 -2.41
CA GLU A 85 8.49 -1.87 -2.11
C GLU A 85 9.45 -3.05 -1.88
N GLY A 86 10.58 -3.08 -2.60
CA GLY A 86 11.61 -4.09 -2.40
C GLY A 86 12.26 -3.97 -1.03
N ASP A 87 12.61 -2.74 -0.65
CA ASP A 87 13.16 -2.44 0.67
C ASP A 87 12.16 -2.76 1.79
N PHE A 88 10.89 -2.39 1.61
CA PHE A 88 9.83 -2.71 2.56
C PHE A 88 9.67 -4.23 2.76
N LEU A 89 9.68 -5.04 1.69
CA LEU A 89 9.58 -6.49 1.81
C LEU A 89 10.78 -7.09 2.54
N ARG A 90 11.99 -6.55 2.30
CA ARG A 90 13.21 -6.98 2.98
C ARG A 90 13.15 -6.69 4.47
N ASP A 91 12.71 -5.49 4.84
CA ASP A 91 12.54 -5.08 6.24
C ASP A 91 11.42 -5.86 6.93
N LEU A 92 10.34 -6.15 6.20
CA LEU A 92 9.25 -6.96 6.70
C LEU A 92 9.72 -8.38 7.09
N VAL A 93 10.53 -9.01 6.25
CA VAL A 93 11.09 -10.33 6.53
C VAL A 93 12.10 -10.26 7.68
N ARG A 94 13.04 -9.30 7.63
CA ARG A 94 14.13 -9.20 8.60
C ARG A 94 13.68 -8.78 9.99
N VAL A 95 12.90 -7.72 10.07
CA VAL A 95 12.49 -7.11 11.35
C VAL A 95 11.13 -7.65 11.77
N GLY A 96 10.19 -7.70 10.83
CA GLY A 96 8.81 -8.08 11.11
C GLY A 96 8.64 -9.56 11.47
N VAL A 97 9.28 -10.48 10.74
CA VAL A 97 9.09 -11.92 10.95
C VAL A 97 10.04 -12.47 12.00
N PHE A 98 11.34 -12.14 11.93
CA PHE A 98 12.35 -12.73 12.82
C PHE A 98 12.12 -12.42 14.30
N GLU A 99 11.81 -11.16 14.63
CA GLU A 99 11.53 -10.76 16.02
C GLU A 99 10.26 -11.44 16.55
N ARG A 100 9.22 -11.58 15.72
CA ARG A 100 7.98 -12.24 16.11
C ARG A 100 8.15 -13.75 16.33
N VAL A 101 8.97 -14.41 15.51
CA VAL A 101 9.29 -15.84 15.71
C VAL A 101 10.00 -16.07 17.04
N LYS A 102 10.94 -15.19 17.44
CA LYS A 102 11.58 -15.26 18.77
C LYS A 102 10.56 -15.13 19.91
N GLU A 103 9.52 -14.31 19.74
CA GLU A 103 8.46 -14.15 20.73
C GLU A 103 7.47 -15.32 20.79
N ILE A 104 7.22 -16.00 19.68
CA ILE A 104 6.38 -17.23 19.64
C ILE A 104 7.07 -18.35 20.41
N LEU A 105 8.39 -18.49 20.28
CA LEU A 105 9.20 -19.42 21.05
C LEU A 105 9.17 -19.14 22.57
N ARG A 106 8.66 -17.96 22.97
CA ARG A 106 8.35 -17.60 24.37
C ARG A 106 6.87 -17.82 24.74
N PHE A 107 6.16 -18.69 24.00
CA PHE A 107 4.76 -19.11 24.23
C PHE A 107 3.69 -17.99 24.19
N LYS A 108 3.95 -16.89 23.47
CA LYS A 108 2.93 -15.83 23.28
C LYS A 108 2.04 -16.14 22.07
N ILE A 109 0.71 -16.12 22.26
CA ILE A 109 -0.26 -16.38 21.18
C ILE A 109 -0.46 -15.19 20.23
N VAL A 110 -0.31 -13.95 20.73
CA VAL A 110 -0.54 -12.73 19.95
C VAL A 110 0.44 -12.60 18.76
N PRO A 111 1.75 -12.84 18.91
CA PRO A 111 2.69 -12.86 17.78
C PRO A 111 2.33 -13.89 16.70
N ALA A 112 1.81 -15.07 17.07
CA ALA A 112 1.40 -16.09 16.10
C ALA A 112 0.23 -15.61 15.22
N VAL A 113 -0.78 -15.00 15.83
CA VAL A 113 -1.90 -14.39 15.10
C VAL A 113 -1.41 -13.27 14.18
N GLN A 114 -0.46 -12.46 14.64
CA GLN A 114 0.12 -11.38 13.84
C GLN A 114 0.90 -11.90 12.62
N ILE A 115 1.70 -12.96 12.77
CA ILE A 115 2.38 -13.60 11.63
C ILE A 115 1.37 -14.19 10.65
N PHE A 116 0.33 -14.85 11.14
CA PHE A 116 -0.73 -15.40 10.29
C PHE A 116 -1.37 -14.31 9.42
N PHE A 117 -1.84 -13.22 10.04
CA PHE A 117 -2.46 -12.11 9.28
C PHE A 117 -1.46 -11.41 8.37
N LEU A 118 -0.20 -11.29 8.78
CA LEU A 118 0.84 -10.72 7.94
C LEU A 118 1.04 -11.54 6.66
N GLY A 119 1.17 -12.86 6.78
CA GLY A 119 1.26 -13.77 5.64
C GLY A 119 0.00 -13.69 4.76
N LEU A 120 -1.18 -13.76 5.38
CA LEU A 120 -2.47 -13.69 4.70
C LEU A 120 -2.61 -12.42 3.86
N PHE A 121 -2.33 -11.24 4.44
CA PHE A 121 -2.42 -9.98 3.71
C PHE A 121 -1.33 -9.83 2.65
N THR A 122 -0.12 -10.32 2.91
CA THR A 122 0.98 -10.31 1.92
C THR A 122 0.60 -11.13 0.68
N VAL A 123 0.08 -12.35 0.87
CA VAL A 123 -0.43 -13.18 -0.22
C VAL A 123 -1.58 -12.49 -0.94
N THR A 124 -2.51 -11.86 -0.21
CA THR A 124 -3.66 -11.16 -0.81
C THR A 124 -3.24 -9.97 -1.68
N VAL A 125 -2.24 -9.19 -1.24
CA VAL A 125 -1.62 -8.13 -2.04
C VAL A 125 -0.98 -8.74 -3.30
N PHE A 126 -0.23 -9.82 -3.17
CA PHE A 126 0.39 -10.49 -4.31
C PHE A 126 -0.65 -10.98 -5.33
N LEU A 127 -1.74 -11.59 -4.88
CA LEU A 127 -2.84 -12.02 -5.75
C LEU A 127 -3.48 -10.85 -6.49
N GLY A 128 -3.68 -9.70 -5.83
CA GLY A 128 -4.16 -8.48 -6.48
C GLY A 128 -3.22 -7.96 -7.56
N TYR A 129 -1.92 -7.97 -7.29
CA TYR A 129 -0.88 -7.58 -8.24
C TYR A 129 -0.88 -8.49 -9.48
N MET A 130 -0.89 -9.82 -9.26
CA MET A 130 -0.93 -10.82 -10.32
C MET A 130 -2.22 -10.78 -11.13
N TYR A 131 -3.35 -10.52 -10.49
CA TYR A 131 -4.63 -10.37 -11.18
C TYR A 131 -4.60 -9.22 -12.20
N ARG A 132 -4.05 -8.06 -11.82
CA ARG A 132 -3.84 -6.94 -12.75
C ARG A 132 -2.90 -7.35 -13.88
N TYR A 133 -1.77 -7.96 -13.54
CA TYR A 133 -0.75 -8.41 -14.50
C TYR A 133 -1.34 -9.33 -15.59
N VAL A 134 -2.16 -10.31 -15.20
CA VAL A 134 -2.74 -11.29 -16.13
C VAL A 134 -3.91 -10.72 -16.93
N LYS A 135 -4.79 -9.93 -16.31
CA LYS A 135 -6.00 -9.42 -17.00
C LYS A 135 -5.76 -8.17 -17.84
N HIS A 136 -4.68 -7.43 -17.58
CA HIS A 136 -4.32 -6.23 -18.32
C HIS A 136 -2.82 -6.26 -18.66
N PRO A 137 -2.35 -7.29 -19.40
CA PRO A 137 -0.96 -7.36 -19.78
C PRO A 137 -0.64 -6.15 -20.66
N GLY A 138 0.24 -5.28 -20.16
CA GLY A 138 0.84 -4.11 -20.83
C GLY A 138 0.10 -3.57 -22.05
N ARG A 139 -0.68 -2.48 -21.84
CA ARG A 139 -0.93 -1.52 -22.93
C ARG A 139 0.35 -0.76 -23.23
#